data_AF-A0A4Y2SEP7-F1
#
_entry.id   AF-A0A4Y2SEP7-F1
#
_cell.length_a   1.000
_cell.length_b   1.000
_cell.length_c   1.000
_cell.angle_alpha   90.00
_cell.angle_beta   90.00
_cell.angle_gamma   90.00
#
_symmetry.space_group_name_H-M   'P 1'
#
loop_
_entity.id
_entity.type
_entity.pdbx_description
1 polymer ?
#
loop_
_entity_poly.entity_id
_entity_poly.type
_entity_poly.pdbx_seq_one_letter_code
_entity_poly.pdbx_strand_id
1 'polypeptide(L)'
;MPSHSLNTKFINSKQIERLCSVSQDIIYSTSDVSSITSASDIKQIKEIVRTNQWTVDHPIRKNLWETLCNQVSSECHVDIYNELVKELFGDNGDNYFPSSLPSFVDPAYCIRYYLNTDGKKSAETILQVIRHAKPDITYCPFLYPLVCVFLHYMSEEATFSCIMKLLSDKQNFISQTKSDHSASAYLVMKLCKKYAVSNFLINFKKGFAH
;
A
#
# COMPACT_ATOMS: atom_id res chain seq x y z
N MET A 1 17.68 -5.27 21.39
CA MET A 1 17.64 -4.02 20.61
C MET A 1 16.19 -3.77 20.23
N PRO A 2 15.64 -2.55 20.34
CA PRO A 2 14.27 -2.31 19.94
C PRO A 2 14.13 -2.66 18.46
N SER A 3 13.33 -3.68 18.16
CA SER A 3 13.07 -4.13 16.80
C SER A 3 12.17 -3.09 16.13
N HIS A 4 12.77 -2.14 15.43
CA HIS A 4 12.01 -1.20 14.61
C HIS A 4 11.25 -1.97 13.52
N SER A 5 9.99 -1.63 13.27
CA SER A 5 9.17 -2.27 12.23
C SER A 5 9.57 -1.88 10.80
N LEU A 6 10.46 -0.89 10.66
CA LEU A 6 10.84 -0.32 9.39
C LEU A 6 11.84 -1.23 8.67
N ASN A 7 11.62 -1.43 7.38
CA ASN A 7 12.50 -2.20 6.53
C ASN A 7 13.79 -1.42 6.27
N THR A 8 14.84 -1.77 7.01
CA THR A 8 16.15 -1.11 6.92
C THR A 8 16.85 -1.32 5.58
N LYS A 9 16.41 -2.27 4.74
CA LYS A 9 16.89 -2.43 3.36
C LYS A 9 16.49 -1.23 2.50
N PHE A 10 15.29 -0.72 2.70
CA PHE A 10 14.67 0.24 1.78
C PHE A 10 14.52 1.65 2.35
N ILE A 11 14.80 1.86 3.63
CA ILE A 11 14.67 3.17 4.28
C ILE A 11 16.03 3.64 4.80
N ASN A 12 16.35 4.91 4.58
CA ASN A 12 17.52 5.55 5.18
C ASN A 12 17.23 5.94 6.64
N SER A 13 17.97 5.36 7.58
CA SER A 13 17.83 5.58 9.03
C SER A 13 17.88 7.05 9.44
N LYS A 14 18.64 7.90 8.72
CA LYS A 14 18.77 9.34 9.02
C LYS A 14 17.51 10.17 8.74
N GLN A 15 16.58 9.66 7.94
CA GLN A 15 15.34 10.38 7.61
C GLN A 15 14.21 10.11 8.62
N ILE A 16 14.31 9.02 9.41
CA ILE A 16 13.28 8.58 10.36
C ILE A 16 13.27 9.41 11.65
N GLU A 17 14.43 9.97 12.04
CA GLU A 17 14.59 10.75 13.30
C GLU A 17 13.67 11.98 13.39
N ARG A 18 13.05 12.42 12.29
CA ARG A 18 12.11 13.56 12.27
C ARG A 18 10.66 13.22 12.61
N LEU A 19 10.32 11.94 12.82
CA LEU A 19 8.91 11.49 12.94
C LEU A 19 8.45 11.10 14.34
N CYS A 20 9.31 11.09 15.36
CA CYS A 20 8.94 10.58 16.68
C CYS A 20 8.99 11.64 17.79
N SER A 21 7.83 12.17 18.15
CA SER A 21 7.56 12.64 19.52
C SER A 21 6.06 12.59 19.81
N VAL A 22 5.52 11.38 20.00
CA VAL A 22 4.25 11.22 20.73
C VAL A 22 4.45 10.06 21.71
N SER A 23 4.45 10.40 23.00
CA SER A 23 4.41 9.40 24.08
C SER A 23 3.05 8.73 24.07
N GLN A 24 2.99 7.40 24.14
CA GLN A 24 1.71 6.72 24.32
C GLN A 24 1.80 5.64 25.38
N ASP A 25 1.04 5.89 26.45
CA ASP A 25 0.53 4.92 27.40
C ASP A 25 -0.57 4.09 26.70
N ILE A 26 -0.60 2.79 26.99
CA ILE A 26 -1.49 1.74 26.45
C ILE A 26 -0.99 1.13 25.14
N ILE A 27 -0.06 0.18 25.28
CA ILE A 27 0.36 -0.74 24.22
C ILE A 27 -0.26 -2.11 24.54
N TYR A 28 -1.27 -2.54 23.77
CA TYR A 28 -1.59 -3.97 23.69
C TYR A 28 -0.36 -4.69 23.10
N SER A 29 0.18 -5.67 23.80
CA SER A 29 1.43 -6.34 23.42
C SER A 29 1.25 -7.13 22.13
N THR A 30 2.37 -7.33 21.42
CA THR A 30 2.48 -8.10 20.16
C THR A 30 1.85 -9.51 20.20
N SER A 31 1.60 -10.06 21.39
CA SER A 31 0.86 -11.31 21.65
C SER A 31 -0.59 -11.31 21.15
N ASP A 32 -1.22 -10.14 21.12
CA ASP A 32 -2.67 -10.03 20.91
C ASP A 32 -3.01 -10.13 19.42
N VAL A 33 -2.06 -9.81 18.54
CA VAL A 33 -2.28 -9.81 17.09
C VAL A 33 -2.20 -11.19 16.48
N SER A 34 -1.32 -12.05 17.00
CA SER A 34 -1.30 -13.48 16.68
C SER A 34 -2.58 -14.20 17.12
N SER A 35 -3.20 -13.76 18.22
CA SER A 35 -4.48 -14.31 18.69
C SER A 35 -5.68 -13.73 17.91
N ILE A 36 -5.59 -12.49 17.43
CA ILE A 36 -6.52 -11.88 16.47
C ILE A 36 -6.50 -12.62 15.11
N THR A 37 -5.37 -13.18 14.69
CA THR A 37 -5.26 -13.86 13.39
C THR A 37 -5.99 -15.20 13.35
N SER A 38 -6.04 -15.89 14.49
CA SER A 38 -6.74 -17.18 14.64
C SER A 38 -8.26 -17.05 14.73
N ALA A 39 -8.77 -15.87 15.10
CA ALA A 39 -10.20 -15.59 15.09
C ALA A 39 -10.53 -14.88 13.77
N SER A 40 -11.19 -15.56 12.83
CA SER A 40 -11.71 -14.96 11.59
C SER A 40 -12.82 -13.90 11.81
N ASP A 41 -12.80 -13.17 12.94
CA ASP A 41 -13.74 -12.11 13.26
C ASP A 41 -13.23 -10.76 12.76
N ILE A 42 -13.58 -10.45 11.51
CA ILE A 42 -13.29 -9.18 10.84
C ILE A 42 -13.78 -7.97 11.67
N LYS A 43 -14.80 -8.11 12.52
CA LYS A 43 -15.29 -6.99 13.34
C LYS A 43 -14.31 -6.65 14.46
N GLN A 44 -13.79 -7.65 15.16
CA GLN A 44 -12.78 -7.46 16.20
C GLN A 44 -11.50 -6.88 15.61
N ILE A 45 -11.06 -7.37 14.46
CA ILE A 45 -9.91 -6.81 13.72
C ILE A 45 -10.13 -5.32 13.45
N LYS A 46 -11.31 -4.94 12.91
CA LYS A 46 -11.65 -3.55 12.61
C LYS A 46 -11.65 -2.67 13.85
N GLU A 47 -12.20 -3.16 14.97
CA GLU A 47 -12.23 -2.43 16.23
C GLU A 47 -10.81 -2.16 16.75
N ILE A 48 -9.96 -3.18 16.75
CA ILE A 48 -8.59 -3.07 17.24
C ILE A 48 -7.79 -2.09 16.37
N VAL A 49 -7.86 -2.19 15.05
CA VAL A 49 -7.15 -1.27 14.14
C VAL A 49 -7.66 0.18 14.25
N ARG A 50 -8.94 0.39 14.57
CA ARG A 50 -9.52 1.75 14.68
C ARG A 50 -9.27 2.40 16.04
N THR A 51 -9.16 1.61 17.10
CA THR A 51 -8.98 2.10 18.47
C THR A 51 -7.50 2.32 18.82
N ASN A 52 -6.59 1.53 18.24
CA ASN A 52 -5.15 1.64 18.52
C ASN A 52 -4.47 2.66 17.61
N GLN A 53 -3.61 3.50 18.19
CA GLN A 53 -2.85 4.54 17.47
C GLN A 53 -1.37 4.21 17.38
N TRP A 54 -1.00 3.07 16.79
CA TRP A 54 0.41 2.67 16.71
C TRP A 54 1.29 3.71 15.99
N THR A 55 2.45 4.01 16.57
CA THR A 55 3.47 4.85 15.95
C THR A 55 3.98 4.25 14.63
N VAL A 56 4.66 5.06 13.81
CA VAL A 56 5.17 4.65 12.49
C VAL A 56 6.21 3.53 12.61
N ASP A 57 6.98 3.49 13.69
CA ASP A 57 8.04 2.51 13.96
C ASP A 57 7.59 1.30 14.80
N HIS A 58 6.31 1.25 15.16
CA HIS A 58 5.77 0.22 16.05
C HIS A 58 5.90 -1.19 15.44
N PRO A 59 6.49 -2.18 16.15
CA PRO A 59 6.85 -3.51 15.64
C PRO A 59 5.70 -4.27 14.98
N ILE A 60 4.46 -4.06 15.45
CA ILE A 60 3.25 -4.66 14.89
C ILE A 60 3.12 -4.47 13.37
N ARG A 61 3.53 -3.30 12.85
CA ARG A 61 3.29 -2.91 11.45
C ARG A 61 3.98 -3.85 10.47
N LYS A 62 5.05 -4.54 10.90
CA LYS A 62 5.76 -5.53 10.08
C LYS A 62 4.83 -6.69 9.65
N ASN A 63 3.96 -7.15 10.55
CA ASN A 63 3.11 -8.32 10.30
C ASN A 63 1.63 -7.94 10.06
N LEU A 64 1.22 -6.75 10.49
CA LEU A 64 -0.17 -6.29 10.44
C LEU A 64 -0.70 -6.26 8.99
N TRP A 65 0.09 -5.72 8.06
CA TRP A 65 -0.37 -5.54 6.68
C TRP A 65 -0.62 -6.87 5.98
N GLU A 66 0.32 -7.81 6.09
CA GLU A 66 0.16 -9.17 5.54
C GLU A 66 -1.06 -9.87 6.15
N THR A 67 -1.23 -9.74 7.47
CA THR A 67 -2.39 -10.28 8.19
C THR A 67 -3.71 -9.74 7.63
N LEU A 68 -3.81 -8.42 7.44
CA LEU A 68 -5.01 -7.79 6.89
C LEU A 68 -5.26 -8.19 5.44
N CYS A 69 -4.22 -8.26 4.62
CA CYS A 69 -4.33 -8.69 3.23
C CYS A 69 -4.74 -10.16 3.11
N ASN A 70 -4.31 -11.03 4.03
CA ASN A 70 -4.73 -12.44 4.07
C ASN A 70 -6.24 -12.61 4.35
N GLN A 71 -6.91 -11.63 4.95
CA GLN A 71 -8.37 -11.65 5.14
C GLN A 71 -9.13 -11.31 3.85
N VAL A 72 -8.46 -10.70 2.87
CA VAL A 72 -9.05 -10.34 1.58
C VAL A 72 -9.07 -11.55 0.65
N SER A 73 -7.96 -12.27 0.57
CA SER A 73 -7.85 -13.51 -0.19
C SER A 73 -6.81 -14.44 0.44
N SER A 74 -7.13 -15.74 0.44
CA SER A 74 -6.24 -16.82 0.89
C SER A 74 -5.17 -17.20 -0.14
N GLU A 75 -5.23 -16.66 -1.35
CA GLU A 75 -4.26 -16.96 -2.42
C GLU A 75 -2.86 -16.48 -2.05
N CYS A 76 -1.89 -17.38 -1.97
CA CYS A 76 -0.48 -17.01 -1.78
C CYS A 76 0.18 -16.79 -3.13
N HIS A 77 0.76 -15.61 -3.35
CA HIS A 77 1.49 -15.28 -4.58
C HIS A 77 2.99 -15.06 -4.34
N VAL A 78 3.47 -15.35 -3.13
CA VAL A 78 4.89 -15.16 -2.75
C VAL A 78 5.79 -16.02 -3.63
N ASP A 79 5.42 -17.28 -3.86
CA ASP A 79 6.23 -18.23 -4.62
C ASP A 79 6.35 -17.88 -6.11
N ILE A 80 5.30 -17.24 -6.66
CA ILE A 80 5.21 -16.89 -8.09
C ILE A 80 6.02 -15.63 -8.42
N TYR A 81 6.24 -14.72 -7.45
CA TYR A 81 6.95 -13.46 -7.71
C TYR A 81 8.34 -13.69 -8.31
N ASN A 82 9.13 -14.58 -7.71
CA ASN A 82 10.49 -14.84 -8.16
C ASN A 82 10.53 -15.47 -9.56
N GLU A 83 9.53 -16.30 -9.90
CA GLU A 83 9.39 -16.88 -11.23
C GLU A 83 9.09 -15.80 -12.27
N LEU A 84 8.16 -14.88 -11.98
CA LEU A 84 7.81 -13.78 -12.89
C LEU A 84 8.95 -12.77 -13.04
N VAL A 85 9.70 -12.50 -11.97
CA VAL A 85 10.91 -11.66 -12.02
C VAL A 85 11.94 -12.29 -12.95
N LYS A 86 12.18 -13.60 -12.85
CA LYS A 86 13.10 -14.31 -13.74
C LYS A 86 12.61 -14.33 -15.19
N GLU A 87 11.30 -14.49 -15.40
CA GLU A 87 10.70 -14.46 -16.74
C GLU A 87 10.89 -13.09 -17.40
N LEU A 88 10.69 -12.00 -16.66
CA LEU A 88 10.77 -10.64 -17.18
C LEU A 88 12.21 -10.11 -17.33
N PHE A 89 13.11 -10.48 -16.41
CA PHE A 89 14.42 -9.86 -16.30
C PHE A 89 15.60 -10.83 -16.44
N GLY A 90 15.32 -12.14 -16.52
CA GLY A 90 16.33 -13.21 -16.56
C GLY A 90 16.93 -13.54 -15.18
N ASP A 91 17.81 -14.55 -15.13
CA ASP A 91 18.47 -15.00 -13.90
C ASP A 91 19.47 -14.00 -13.30
N ASN A 92 19.92 -13.00 -14.07
CA ASN A 92 20.90 -11.99 -13.66
C ASN A 92 20.27 -10.60 -13.46
N GLY A 93 19.08 -10.54 -12.85
CA GLY A 93 18.22 -9.36 -12.69
C GLY A 93 18.86 -8.08 -12.10
N ASP A 94 20.14 -8.11 -11.72
CA ASP A 94 20.92 -6.99 -11.19
C ASP A 94 21.24 -5.89 -12.21
N ASN A 95 21.15 -6.17 -13.52
CA ASN A 95 21.46 -5.19 -14.59
C ASN A 95 20.23 -4.60 -15.29
N TYR A 96 19.01 -4.93 -14.83
CA TYR A 96 17.80 -4.42 -15.46
C TYR A 96 17.37 -3.09 -14.83
N PHE A 97 17.31 -2.06 -15.67
CA PHE A 97 16.67 -0.78 -15.34
C PHE A 97 15.38 -0.69 -16.15
N PRO A 98 14.20 -0.65 -15.49
CA PRO A 98 12.95 -0.41 -16.20
C PRO A 98 13.07 0.89 -17.00
N SER A 99 12.96 0.79 -18.33
CA SER A 99 13.12 1.95 -19.22
C SER A 99 12.02 2.99 -19.04
N SER A 100 10.86 2.57 -18.52
CA SER A 100 9.76 3.44 -18.11
C SER A 100 8.83 2.73 -17.12
N LEU A 101 8.05 3.51 -16.36
CA LEU A 101 6.97 2.97 -15.51
C LEU A 101 5.83 2.40 -16.36
N PRO A 102 5.06 1.41 -15.85
CA PRO A 102 3.87 0.93 -16.54
C PRO A 102 2.86 2.06 -16.84
N SER A 103 2.15 1.96 -17.95
CA SER A 103 1.21 2.99 -18.43
C SER A 103 0.00 3.21 -17.52
N PHE A 104 -0.32 2.26 -16.64
CA PHE A 104 -1.39 2.42 -15.66
C PHE A 104 -0.99 3.32 -14.48
N VAL A 105 0.32 3.60 -14.31
CA VAL A 105 0.79 4.51 -13.26
C VAL A 105 0.67 5.95 -13.74
N ASP A 106 0.22 6.83 -12.86
CA ASP A 106 0.19 8.25 -13.12
C ASP A 106 1.46 8.91 -12.56
N PRO A 107 2.32 9.52 -13.40
CA PRO A 107 3.54 10.18 -12.96
C PRO A 107 3.31 11.27 -11.90
N ALA A 108 2.14 11.91 -11.90
CA ALA A 108 1.80 12.94 -10.91
C ALA A 108 1.64 12.36 -9.49
N TYR A 109 1.39 11.06 -9.36
CA TYR A 109 1.15 10.36 -8.10
C TYR A 109 2.26 9.36 -7.73
N CYS A 110 3.43 9.45 -8.37
CA CYS A 110 4.61 8.63 -8.07
C CYS A 110 5.32 9.05 -6.77
N ILE A 111 4.61 8.97 -5.63
CA ILE A 111 5.10 9.37 -4.31
C ILE A 111 5.91 8.22 -3.70
N ARG A 112 7.19 8.46 -3.41
CA ARG A 112 8.15 7.47 -2.87
C ARG A 112 8.32 7.50 -1.35
N TYR A 113 7.78 8.53 -0.70
CA TYR A 113 7.95 8.77 0.74
C TYR A 113 9.45 8.74 1.14
N TYR A 114 9.85 7.84 2.05
CA TYR A 114 11.22 7.72 2.57
C TYR A 114 11.99 6.53 1.99
N LEU A 115 11.53 5.98 0.85
CA LEU A 115 12.29 4.94 0.17
C LEU A 115 13.61 5.48 -0.37
N ASN A 116 14.68 4.74 -0.12
CA ASN A 116 15.98 4.95 -0.74
C ASN A 116 15.96 4.54 -2.22
N THR A 117 17.11 4.65 -2.89
CA THR A 117 17.25 4.30 -4.30
C THR A 117 16.93 2.84 -4.60
N ASP A 118 17.23 1.94 -3.67
CA ASP A 118 16.99 0.52 -3.85
C ASP A 118 15.52 0.18 -3.64
N GLY A 119 14.87 0.75 -2.63
CA GLY A 119 13.42 0.63 -2.42
C GLY A 119 12.63 1.20 -3.59
N LYS A 120 13.10 2.29 -4.19
CA LYS A 120 12.53 2.80 -5.44
C LYS A 120 12.63 1.76 -6.57
N LYS A 121 13.82 1.18 -6.80
CA LYS A 121 14.01 0.15 -7.84
C LYS A 121 13.09 -1.04 -7.59
N SER A 122 13.03 -1.52 -6.35
CA SER A 122 12.13 -2.60 -5.93
C SER A 122 10.67 -2.28 -6.23
N ALA A 123 10.21 -1.05 -5.96
CA ALA A 123 8.86 -0.63 -6.29
C ALA A 123 8.60 -0.66 -7.82
N GLU A 124 9.56 -0.21 -8.62
CA GLU A 124 9.47 -0.22 -10.08
C GLU A 124 9.45 -1.64 -10.65
N THR A 125 10.28 -2.53 -10.11
CA THR A 125 10.29 -3.97 -10.43
C THR A 125 8.93 -4.61 -10.14
N ILE A 126 8.39 -4.42 -8.93
CA ILE A 126 7.07 -4.96 -8.53
C ILE A 126 5.98 -4.49 -9.50
N LEU A 127 5.99 -3.22 -9.91
CA LEU A 127 4.99 -2.68 -10.84
C LEU A 127 5.09 -3.31 -12.23
N GLN A 128 6.29 -3.60 -12.73
CA GLN A 128 6.46 -4.33 -13.99
C GLN A 128 5.97 -5.78 -13.88
N VAL A 129 6.27 -6.45 -12.77
CA VAL A 129 5.77 -7.80 -12.51
C VAL A 129 4.23 -7.82 -12.46
N ILE A 130 3.61 -6.84 -11.80
CA ILE A 130 2.14 -6.70 -11.78
C ILE A 130 1.59 -6.45 -13.19
N ARG A 131 2.24 -5.59 -13.99
CA ARG A 131 1.83 -5.33 -15.37
C ARG A 131 1.79 -6.61 -16.20
N HIS A 132 2.80 -7.47 -16.03
CA HIS A 132 2.88 -8.76 -16.71
C HIS A 132 1.82 -9.72 -16.21
N ALA A 133 1.65 -9.83 -14.89
CA ALA A 133 0.69 -10.75 -14.27
C ALA A 133 -0.78 -10.34 -14.45
N LYS A 134 -1.08 -9.04 -14.56
CA LYS A 134 -2.42 -8.47 -14.69
C LYS A 134 -2.49 -7.43 -15.82
N PRO A 135 -2.50 -7.87 -17.09
CA PRO A 135 -2.56 -6.98 -18.25
C PRO A 135 -3.87 -6.19 -18.35
N ASP A 136 -4.92 -6.62 -17.64
CA ASP A 136 -6.24 -5.95 -17.62
C ASP A 136 -6.22 -4.60 -16.89
N ILE A 137 -5.18 -4.33 -16.08
CA ILE A 137 -5.03 -3.07 -15.37
C ILE A 137 -4.61 -1.99 -16.37
N THR A 138 -5.52 -1.06 -16.66
CA THR A 138 -5.29 0.02 -17.63
C THR A 138 -5.04 1.37 -16.98
N TYR A 139 -5.47 1.57 -15.73
CA TYR A 139 -5.24 2.81 -14.97
C TYR A 139 -5.39 2.58 -13.47
N CYS A 140 -4.31 2.78 -12.71
CA CYS A 140 -4.25 2.55 -11.27
C CYS A 140 -3.25 3.52 -10.60
N PRO A 141 -3.60 4.81 -10.47
CA PRO A 141 -2.68 5.85 -9.98
C PRO A 141 -2.23 5.64 -8.52
N PHE A 142 -3.05 4.93 -7.72
CA PHE A 142 -2.74 4.64 -6.32
C PHE A 142 -1.76 3.48 -6.12
N LEU A 143 -1.45 2.72 -7.17
CA LEU A 143 -0.64 1.51 -7.01
C LEU A 143 0.80 1.81 -6.62
N TYR A 144 1.43 2.79 -7.29
CA TYR A 144 2.80 3.20 -7.01
C TYR A 144 3.00 3.63 -5.54
N PRO A 145 2.22 4.59 -5.00
CA PRO A 145 2.40 5.00 -3.61
C PRO A 145 2.05 3.89 -2.62
N LEU A 146 1.11 3.00 -2.93
CA LEU A 146 0.76 1.89 -2.06
C LEU A 146 1.88 0.85 -1.96
N VAL A 147 2.47 0.46 -3.10
CA VAL A 147 3.67 -0.40 -3.15
C VAL A 147 4.80 0.24 -2.33
N CYS A 148 4.99 1.55 -2.47
CA CYS A 148 6.02 2.25 -1.71
C CYS A 148 5.78 2.16 -0.20
N VAL A 149 4.55 2.34 0.28
CA VAL A 149 4.21 2.21 1.71
C VAL A 149 4.46 0.80 2.22
N PHE A 150 4.09 -0.24 1.47
CA PHE A 150 4.32 -1.63 1.88
C PHE A 150 5.81 -1.95 2.00
N LEU A 151 6.63 -1.50 1.06
CA LEU A 151 8.09 -1.68 1.13
C LEU A 151 8.74 -1.01 2.35
N HIS A 152 8.06 -0.06 3.03
CA HIS A 152 8.57 0.46 4.30
C HIS A 152 8.52 -0.58 5.43
N TYR A 153 7.72 -1.64 5.32
CA TYR A 153 7.46 -2.59 6.41
C TYR A 153 7.74 -4.05 6.04
N MET A 154 7.66 -4.42 4.76
CA MET A 154 7.75 -5.81 4.32
C MET A 154 8.73 -5.99 3.14
N SER A 155 8.99 -7.25 2.75
CA SER A 155 9.84 -7.58 1.61
C SER A 155 9.15 -7.34 0.26
N GLU A 156 9.86 -7.54 -0.84
CA GLU A 156 9.28 -7.37 -2.19
C GLU A 156 8.21 -8.42 -2.49
N GLU A 157 8.47 -9.68 -2.11
CA GLU A 157 7.59 -10.83 -2.33
C GLU A 157 6.31 -10.68 -1.51
N ALA A 158 6.44 -10.29 -0.24
CA ALA A 158 5.31 -10.01 0.63
C ALA A 158 4.49 -8.82 0.13
N THR A 159 5.17 -7.75 -0.34
CA THR A 159 4.51 -6.58 -0.95
C THR A 159 3.71 -7.00 -2.19
N PHE A 160 4.33 -7.73 -3.11
CA PHE A 160 3.68 -8.24 -4.31
C PHE A 160 2.46 -9.09 -3.96
N SER A 161 2.60 -10.04 -3.04
CA SER A 161 1.48 -10.90 -2.63
C SER A 161 0.33 -10.10 -2.02
N CYS A 162 0.60 -9.13 -1.14
CA CYS A 162 -0.42 -8.28 -0.55
C CYS A 162 -1.16 -7.45 -1.61
N ILE A 163 -0.41 -6.87 -2.55
CA ILE A 163 -0.99 -6.07 -3.64
C ILE A 163 -1.84 -6.94 -4.57
N MET A 164 -1.37 -8.14 -4.92
CA MET A 164 -2.13 -9.06 -5.77
C MET A 164 -3.46 -9.45 -5.15
N LYS A 165 -3.51 -9.69 -3.83
CA LYS A 165 -4.75 -9.94 -3.07
C LYS A 165 -5.71 -8.76 -3.15
N LEU A 166 -5.22 -7.53 -2.94
CA LEU A 166 -6.04 -6.32 -3.04
C LEU A 166 -6.57 -6.07 -4.45
N LEU A 167 -5.80 -6.43 -5.48
CA LEU A 167 -6.20 -6.31 -6.89
C LEU A 167 -7.17 -7.42 -7.34
N SER A 168 -7.10 -8.61 -6.75
CA SER A 168 -8.02 -9.73 -7.06
C SER A 168 -9.38 -9.62 -6.36
N ASP A 169 -9.55 -8.65 -5.47
CA ASP A 169 -10.70 -8.61 -4.58
C ASP A 169 -12.00 -8.15 -5.25
N LYS A 170 -13.10 -8.78 -4.86
CA LYS A 170 -14.45 -8.51 -5.38
C LYS A 170 -15.04 -7.18 -4.88
N GLN A 171 -14.53 -6.63 -3.78
CA GLN A 171 -14.96 -5.34 -3.23
C GLN A 171 -14.29 -4.15 -3.93
N ASN A 172 -13.40 -4.39 -4.91
CA ASN A 172 -12.72 -3.36 -5.67
C ASN A 172 -11.99 -2.34 -4.77
N PHE A 173 -11.16 -2.83 -3.84
CA PHE A 173 -10.35 -1.97 -2.95
C PHE A 173 -9.54 -0.91 -3.71
N ILE A 174 -9.12 -1.22 -4.93
CA ILE A 174 -8.30 -0.36 -5.77
C ILE A 174 -8.93 -0.29 -7.17
N SER A 175 -9.15 0.92 -7.69
CA SER A 175 -9.60 1.16 -9.06
C SER A 175 -8.53 0.74 -10.07
N GLN A 176 -8.89 -0.07 -11.07
CA GLN A 176 -7.97 -0.63 -12.06
C GLN A 176 -8.19 -0.07 -13.48
N THR A 177 -9.27 0.70 -13.67
CA THR A 177 -9.58 1.41 -14.91
C THR A 177 -9.89 2.89 -14.65
N LYS A 178 -9.82 3.72 -15.70
CA LYS A 178 -10.23 5.13 -15.63
C LYS A 178 -11.72 5.28 -15.29
N SER A 179 -12.54 4.33 -15.75
CA SER A 179 -13.97 4.31 -15.46
C SER A 179 -14.21 4.12 -13.96
N ASP A 180 -13.56 3.11 -13.35
CA ASP A 180 -13.70 2.83 -11.91
C ASP A 180 -13.22 4.01 -11.05
N HIS A 181 -12.09 4.61 -11.45
CA HIS A 181 -11.55 5.78 -10.77
C HIS A 181 -12.52 6.96 -10.83
N SER A 182 -13.09 7.24 -12.01
CA SER A 182 -14.04 8.34 -12.21
C SER A 182 -15.35 8.10 -11.45
N ALA A 183 -15.84 6.85 -11.45
CA ALA A 183 -17.01 6.45 -10.68
C ALA A 183 -16.81 6.64 -9.17
N SER A 184 -15.63 6.25 -8.66
CA SER A 184 -15.25 6.43 -7.26
C SER A 184 -15.17 7.91 -6.87
N ALA A 185 -14.53 8.74 -7.70
CA ALA A 185 -14.46 10.18 -7.49
C ALA A 185 -15.85 10.85 -7.48
N TYR A 186 -16.73 10.43 -8.40
CA TYR A 186 -18.10 10.92 -8.47
C TYR A 186 -18.93 10.51 -7.24
N LEU A 187 -18.74 9.28 -6.75
CA LEU A 187 -19.37 8.81 -5.51
C LEU A 187 -18.90 9.63 -4.30
N VAL A 188 -17.60 9.89 -4.18
CA VAL A 188 -17.05 10.78 -3.14
C VAL A 188 -17.67 12.18 -3.24
N MET A 189 -17.78 12.75 -4.45
CA MET A 189 -18.45 14.05 -4.65
C MET A 189 -19.90 14.02 -4.16
N LYS A 190 -20.67 12.96 -4.48
CA LYS A 190 -22.06 12.80 -4.00
C LYS A 190 -22.12 12.72 -2.48
N LEU A 191 -21.22 11.97 -1.84
CA LEU A 191 -21.14 11.87 -0.39
C LEU A 191 -20.78 13.23 0.25
N CYS A 192 -19.82 13.97 -0.31
CA CYS A 192 -19.47 15.32 0.14
C CYS A 192 -20.67 16.28 0.02
N LYS A 193 -21.43 16.23 -1.07
CA LYS A 193 -22.66 17.01 -1.24
C LYS A 193 -23.73 16.67 -0.20
N LYS A 194 -23.77 15.43 0.30
CA LYS A 194 -24.76 15.00 1.29
C LYS A 194 -24.34 15.31 2.73
N TYR A 195 -23.07 15.07 3.07
CA TYR A 195 -22.60 15.07 4.46
C TYR A 195 -21.64 16.21 4.80
N ALA A 196 -21.07 16.92 3.82
CA ALA A 196 -20.11 18.01 4.00
C ALA A 196 -20.52 19.30 3.25
N VAL A 197 -21.84 19.57 3.24
CA VAL A 197 -22.49 20.65 2.47
C VAL A 197 -21.82 22.02 2.70
N SER A 198 -21.53 22.36 3.96
CA SER A 198 -20.95 23.64 4.36
C SER A 198 -19.58 23.90 3.72
N ASN A 199 -18.70 22.89 3.68
CA ASN A 199 -17.37 23.00 3.05
C ASN A 199 -17.43 22.86 1.53
N PHE A 200 -18.36 22.05 1.01
CA PHE A 200 -18.53 21.86 -0.44
C PHE A 200 -18.97 23.17 -1.14
N LEU A 201 -19.93 23.89 -0.57
CA LEU A 201 -20.44 25.15 -1.13
C LEU A 201 -19.40 26.27 -1.14
N ILE A 202 -18.53 26.33 -0.13
CA ILE A 202 -17.47 27.35 -0.03
C ILE A 202 -16.41 27.15 -1.13
N ASN A 203 -16.01 25.90 -1.38
CA ASN A 203 -14.98 25.59 -2.36
C ASN A 203 -15.51 25.61 -3.81
N PHE A 204 -16.77 25.21 -4.05
CA PHE A 204 -17.37 25.30 -5.39
C PHE A 204 -17.57 26.75 -5.85
N LYS A 205 -17.88 27.69 -4.95
CA LYS A 205 -17.98 29.12 -5.29
C LYS A 205 -16.64 29.74 -5.65
N LYS A 206 -15.53 29.23 -5.12
CA LYS A 206 -14.17 29.72 -5.43
C LYS A 206 -13.61 29.18 -6.74
N GLY A 207 -14.03 27.99 -7.18
CA GLY A 207 -13.56 27.36 -8.42
C GLY A 207 -14.13 27.90 -9.73
N PHE A 208 -15.09 28.84 -9.68
CA PHE A 208 -15.67 29.53 -10.85
C PHE A 208 -15.36 31.04 -10.88
N ALA A 209 -14.48 31.53 -10.01
CA ALA A 209 -14.14 32.95 -9.88
C ALA A 209 -12.78 33.33 -10.49
N HIS A 210 -12.15 32.45 -11.27
CA HIS A 210 -10.92 32.73 -12.02
C HIS A 210 -11.00 32.20 -13.44
#